data_AF-A0A9Q1QY02-F1
#
_entry.id   AF-A0A9Q1QY02-F1
#
_cell.length_a   1.000
_cell.length_b   1.000
_cell.length_c   1.000
_cell.angle_alpha   90.00
_cell.angle_beta   90.00
_cell.angle_gamma   90.00
#
_symmetry.space_group_name_H-M   'P 1'
#
loop_
_entity.id
_entity.type
_entity.pdbx_description
1 polymer ?
#
loop_
_entity_poly.entity_id
_entity_poly.type
_entity_poly.pdbx_seq_one_letter_code
_entity_poly.pdbx_strand_id
1 'polypeptide(L)' 'MQVEERHVSVRVDELLDADEVFCTGTAVVVSPVGSITHLGKRVTYGNDGVGRVSKQLYSALTSLQMGLATDNMGWTVELK' A
#
# COMPACT_ATOMS: atom_id res chain seq x y z
N MET A 1 7.85 9.48 -7.17
CA MET A 1 6.90 9.87 -6.10
C MET A 1 7.70 10.49 -4.99
N GLN A 2 7.21 11.56 -4.36
CA GLN A 2 7.81 12.03 -3.11
C GLN A 2 7.37 11.12 -1.97
N VAL A 3 8.28 10.81 -1.05
CA VAL A 3 8.04 9.91 0.09
C VAL A 3 8.44 10.64 1.36
N GLU A 4 7.64 10.51 2.40
CA GLU A 4 7.87 11.12 3.71
C GLU A 4 7.62 10.06 4.78
N GLU A 5 8.57 9.93 5.72
CA GLU A 5 8.37 9.17 6.96
C GLU A 5 8.14 10.17 8.10
N ARG A 6 6.91 10.20 8.61
CA ARG A 6 6.54 11.08 9.72
C ARG A 6 5.44 10.45 10.56
N HIS A 7 5.22 11.04 11.73
CA HIS A 7 4.04 10.70 12.53
C HIS A 7 2.78 11.21 11.83
N VAL A 8 1.88 10.28 11.51
CA VAL A 8 0.50 10.57 11.13
C VAL A 8 -0.32 10.69 12.42
N SER A 9 0.00 11.72 13.22
CA SER A 9 -0.58 11.91 14.57
C SER A 9 -1.75 12.92 14.59
N VAL A 10 -1.97 13.64 13.50
CA VAL A 10 -2.93 14.76 13.46
C VAL A 10 -4.32 14.26 13.07
N ARG A 11 -4.92 13.51 14.00
CA ARG A 11 -6.32 13.04 13.98
C ARG A 11 -6.63 12.08 12.82
N VAL A 12 -7.65 11.25 13.02
CA VAL A 12 -8.20 10.41 11.95
C VAL A 12 -8.57 11.23 10.71
N ASP A 13 -8.77 12.54 10.88
CA ASP A 13 -8.99 13.54 9.83
C ASP A 13 -8.01 13.43 8.65
N GLU A 14 -6.71 13.21 8.87
CA GLU A 14 -5.75 13.06 7.77
C GLU A 14 -5.94 11.75 6.98
N LEU A 15 -6.43 10.70 7.63
CA LEU A 15 -6.87 9.49 6.92
C LEU A 15 -8.16 9.77 6.14
N LEU A 16 -9.08 10.58 6.66
CA LEU A 16 -10.33 10.91 5.97
C LEU A 16 -10.08 11.61 4.62
N ASP A 17 -9.01 12.40 4.52
CA ASP A 17 -8.66 13.18 3.33
C ASP A 17 -7.75 12.43 2.34
N ALA A 18 -7.31 11.22 2.67
CA ALA A 18 -6.42 10.44 1.81
C ALA A 18 -7.15 9.84 0.60
N ASP A 19 -6.53 9.94 -0.60
CA ASP A 19 -7.07 9.33 -1.82
C ASP A 19 -7.03 7.78 -1.77
N GLU A 20 -5.95 7.22 -1.20
CA GLU A 20 -5.72 5.79 -1.07
C GLU A 20 -5.05 5.49 0.27
N VAL A 21 -5.46 4.38 0.91
CA VAL A 21 -4.77 3.83 2.08
C VAL A 21 -4.56 2.34 1.83
N PHE A 22 -3.38 1.82 2.20
CA PHE A 22 -3.06 0.40 2.07
C PHE A 22 -2.19 -0.08 3.24
N CYS A 23 -2.31 -1.34 3.58
CA CYS A 23 -1.45 -2.03 4.52
C CYS A 23 -0.38 -2.82 3.76
N THR A 24 0.82 -2.92 4.32
CA THR A 24 1.90 -3.74 3.76
C THR A 24 2.31 -4.83 4.73
N GLY A 25 2.72 -5.99 4.23
CA GLY A 25 3.25 -7.05 5.07
C GLY A 25 3.54 -8.31 4.25
N THR A 26 4.45 -9.16 4.70
CA THR A 26 4.94 -10.31 3.92
C THR A 26 3.82 -11.21 3.37
N ALA A 27 2.77 -11.45 4.15
CA ALA A 27 1.67 -12.32 3.74
C ALA A 27 0.74 -11.69 2.68
N VAL A 28 0.68 -10.36 2.61
CA VAL A 28 -0.30 -9.64 1.76
C VAL A 28 0.34 -8.76 0.70
N VAL A 29 1.65 -8.54 0.80
CA VAL A 29 2.46 -7.60 0.01
C VAL A 29 1.96 -6.16 0.16
N VAL A 30 0.88 -5.83 -0.55
CA VAL A 30 0.12 -4.59 -0.45
C VAL A 30 -1.37 -4.93 -0.45
N SER A 31 -2.08 -4.54 0.62
CA SER A 31 -3.51 -4.77 0.80
C SER A 31 -4.24 -3.43 0.88
N PRO A 32 -5.05 -3.07 -0.13
CA PRO A 32 -5.82 -1.83 -0.13
C PRO A 32 -6.87 -1.81 0.99
N VAL A 33 -7.01 -0.68 1.67
CA VAL A 33 -8.02 -0.46 2.72
C VAL A 33 -9.28 0.08 2.07
N GLY A 34 -10.39 -0.65 2.16
CA GLY A 34 -11.68 -0.22 1.61
C GLY A 34 -12.43 0.78 2.49
N SER A 35 -12.27 0.72 3.81
CA SER A 35 -12.87 1.72 4.72
C SER A 35 -12.17 1.72 6.08
N ILE A 36 -12.23 2.86 6.76
CA ILE A 36 -11.81 3.03 8.16
C ILE A 36 -13.02 3.53 8.95
N THR A 37 -13.25 2.94 10.11
CA THR A 37 -14.31 3.38 11.04
C THR A 37 -13.69 3.75 12.38
N HIS A 38 -13.93 4.98 12.83
CA HIS A 38 -13.40 5.49 14.10
C HIS A 38 -14.45 6.35 14.81
N LEU A 39 -14.72 6.04 16.08
CA LEU A 39 -15.71 6.74 16.92
C LEU A 39 -17.07 6.94 16.22
N GLY A 40 -17.53 5.93 15.49
CA GLY A 40 -18.81 5.96 14.76
C GLY A 40 -18.78 6.71 13.42
N LYS A 41 -17.66 7.36 13.05
CA LYS A 41 -17.45 7.93 11.71
C LYS A 41 -16.79 6.90 10.80
N ARG A 42 -17.39 6.63 9.64
CA ARG A 42 -16.83 5.76 8.60
C ARG A 42 -16.41 6.59 7.40
N VAL A 43 -15.20 6.35 6.92
CA VAL A 43 -14.74 6.79 5.59
C VAL A 43 -14.47 5.57 4.74
N THR A 44 -14.90 5.66 3.49
CA THR A 44 -14.74 4.62 2.47
C THR A 44 -13.75 5.14 1.43
N TYR A 45 -12.80 4.30 1.05
CA TYR A 45 -11.82 4.58 0.02
C TYR A 45 -12.14 3.73 -1.21
N GLY A 46 -11.84 4.25 -2.41
CA GLY A 46 -11.94 3.47 -3.63
C GLY A 46 -13.39 3.13 -4.02
N ASN A 47 -14.21 4.16 -4.29
CA ASN A 47 -15.59 4.02 -4.75
C ASN A 47 -15.78 3.11 -5.98
N ASP A 48 -14.73 2.74 -6.71
CA ASP A 48 -14.76 1.84 -7.87
C ASP A 48 -13.61 0.79 -7.91
N GLY A 49 -12.91 0.54 -6.79
CA GLY A 49 -11.92 -0.54 -6.70
C GLY A 49 -10.56 -0.17 -6.11
N VAL A 50 -9.56 -1.00 -6.39
CA VAL A 50 -8.20 -0.85 -5.86
C VAL A 50 -7.55 0.41 -6.44
N GLY A 51 -7.05 1.26 -5.54
CA GLY A 51 -6.35 2.48 -5.89
C GLY A 51 -5.16 2.26 -6.84
N ARG A 52 -4.90 3.26 -7.69
CA ARG A 52 -3.88 3.20 -8.75
C ARG A 52 -2.49 2.99 -8.16
N VAL A 53 -2.15 3.72 -7.09
CA VAL A 53 -0.83 3.64 -6.46
C VAL A 53 -0.66 2.28 -5.80
N SER A 54 -1.67 1.83 -5.06
CA SER A 54 -1.68 0.53 -4.38
C SER A 54 -1.44 -0.62 -5.37
N LYS A 55 -2.12 -0.59 -6.53
CA LYS A 55 -1.95 -1.59 -7.59
C LYS A 55 -0.56 -1.56 -8.24
N GLN A 56 -0.02 -0.36 -8.48
CA GLN A 56 1.33 -0.20 -9.04
C GLN A 56 2.40 -0.76 -8.10
N LEU A 57 2.30 -0.46 -6.80
CA LEU A 57 3.23 -0.97 -5.80
C LEU A 57 3.14 -2.49 -5.65
N TYR A 58 1.92 -3.03 -5.60
CA TYR A 58 1.70 -4.48 -5.59
C TYR A 58 2.35 -5.16 -6.79
N SER A 59 2.07 -4.66 -8.01
CA SER A 59 2.61 -5.23 -9.24
C SER A 59 4.13 -5.15 -9.28
N ALA A 60 4.74 -4.02 -8.91
CA ALA A 60 6.18 -3.86 -8.94
C ALA A 60 6.88 -4.83 -7.99
N LEU A 61 6.39 -4.93 -6.74
CA LEU A 61 7.00 -5.80 -5.73
C LEU A 61 6.80 -7.28 -6.05
N THR A 62 5.61 -7.68 -6.51
CA THR A 62 5.35 -9.08 -6.90
C THR A 62 6.08 -9.48 -8.18
N SER A 63 6.22 -8.59 -9.17
CA SER A 63 7.03 -8.86 -10.36
C SER A 63 8.49 -9.09 -10.01
N LEU A 64 9.03 -8.35 -9.04
CA LEU A 64 10.38 -8.58 -8.53
C LEU A 64 10.49 -9.93 -7.80
N GLN A 65 9.57 -10.23 -6.88
CA GLN A 65 9.55 -11.50 -6.12
C GLN A 65 9.43 -12.74 -7.02
N MET A 66 8.70 -12.62 -8.14
CA MET A 66 8.49 -13.70 -9.11
C MET A 66 9.59 -13.77 -10.18
N GLY A 67 10.62 -12.92 -10.11
CA GLY A 67 11.71 -12.87 -11.10
C GLY A 67 11.28 -12.35 -12.48
N LEU A 68 10.11 -11.70 -12.58
CA LEU A 68 9.60 -11.08 -13.81
C LEU A 68 10.22 -9.70 -14.07
N ALA A 69 10.78 -9.07 -13.03
CA ALA A 69 11.48 -7.79 -13.10
C ALA A 69 12.94 -7.94 -12.67
N THR A 70 13.82 -7.12 -13.24
CA THR A 70 15.26 -7.12 -12.90
C THR A 70 15.46 -6.62 -11.47
N ASP A 71 16.19 -7.42 -10.68
CA ASP A 71 16.57 -7.06 -9.32
C ASP A 71 17.87 -6.25 -9.28
N ASN A 72 17.72 -4.93 -9.40
CA ASN A 72 18.86 -4.01 -9.36
C ASN A 72 19.42 -3.77 -7.95
N MET A 73 18.72 -4.23 -6.90
CA MET A 73 19.08 -3.96 -5.51
C MET A 73 19.53 -5.21 -4.74
N GLY A 74 19.47 -6.39 -5.37
CA GLY A 74 19.88 -7.65 -4.77
C GLY A 74 18.97 -8.09 -3.62
N TRP A 75 17.65 -7.85 -3.74
CA TRP A 75 16.65 -8.25 -2.74
C TRP A 75 16.24 -9.72 -2.82
N THR A 76 16.45 -10.37 -3.96
CA THR A 76 16.08 -11.76 -4.22
C THR A 76 17.29 -12.67 -4.11
N VAL A 77 17.08 -13.87 -3.55
CA VAL A 77 18.10 -14.92 -3.43
C VAL A 77 17.55 -16.19 -4.04
N GLU A 78 18.28 -16.73 -5.02
CA GLU A 78 17.98 -18.03 -5.60
C GLU A 78 18.43 -19.13 -4.63
N LEU A 79 17.49 -20.01 -4.26
CA LEU A 79 17.77 -21.17 -3.43
C LEU A 79 18.17 -22.34 -4.33
N LYS A 80 19.26 -23.04 -3.97
CA LYS A 80 19.74 -24.25 -4.65
C LYS A 80 19.14 -25.50 -4.04
#